data_AF-A0A971P9I7-F1
#
_entry.id   AF-A0A971P9I7-F1
#
_cell.length_a   1.000
_cell.length_b   1.000
_cell.length_c   1.000
_cell.angle_alpha   90.00
_cell.angle_beta   90.00
_cell.angle_gamma   90.00
#
_symmetry.space_group_name_H-M   'P 1'
#
loop_
_entity.id
_entity.type
_entity.pdbx_description
1 polymer ?
#
loop_
_entity_poly.entity_id
_entity_poly.type
_entity_poly.pdbx_seq_one_letter_code
_entity_poly.pdbx_strand_id
1 'polypeptide(L)' 'MTRHRMVKYLNNIVEPDHRLIKRVMNPKLGCKTFRSAIATISGIKIMHVLHKQQAGQMSPLEKAALINHVMMAG' A
#
# COMPACT_ATOMS: atom_id res chain seq x y z
N MET A 1 19.01 -12.89 -28.19
CA MET A 1 18.66 -11.45 -28.34
C MET A 1 17.20 -11.24 -27.98
N THR A 2 16.87 -11.22 -26.69
CA THR A 2 15.47 -11.05 -26.25
C THR A 2 15.16 -9.55 -26.26
N ARG A 3 14.35 -9.09 -27.21
CA ARG A 3 13.95 -7.68 -27.32
C ARG A 3 13.10 -7.30 -26.09
N HIS A 4 13.75 -6.74 -25.07
CA HIS A 4 13.07 -6.10 -23.94
C HIS A 4 12.44 -4.80 -24.44
N ARG A 5 11.18 -4.85 -24.87
CA ARG A 5 10.41 -3.62 -25.13
C ARG A 5 10.11 -2.97 -23.77
N MET A 6 11.06 -2.24 -23.20
CA MET A 6 10.78 -1.33 -22.08
C MET A 6 9.89 -0.23 -22.61
N VAL A 7 8.59 -0.42 -22.44
CA VAL A 7 7.65 0.67 -22.61
C VAL A 7 7.84 1.57 -21.39
N LYS A 8 8.70 2.61 -21.52
CA LYS A 8 9.09 3.52 -20.42
C LYS A 8 7.89 4.02 -19.61
N TYR A 9 6.74 4.24 -20.25
CA TYR A 9 5.54 4.71 -19.56
C TYR A 9 4.96 3.65 -18.59
N LEU A 10 4.94 2.37 -18.97
CA LEU A 10 4.45 1.27 -18.12
C LEU A 10 5.36 1.08 -16.91
N ASN A 11 6.68 1.20 -17.10
CA ASN A 11 7.62 1.14 -16.00
C ASN A 11 7.39 2.30 -15.02
N ASN A 12 7.21 3.54 -15.51
CA ASN A 12 6.99 4.67 -14.61
C ASN A 12 5.71 4.56 -13.74
N ILE A 13 4.70 3.81 -14.19
CA ILE A 13 3.47 3.56 -13.41
C ILE A 13 3.69 2.47 -12.35
N VAL A 14 4.43 1.41 -12.69
CA VAL A 14 4.58 0.21 -11.85
C VAL A 14 5.75 0.33 -10.85
N GLU A 15 6.80 1.07 -11.20
CA GLU A 15 8.00 1.27 -10.36
C GLU A 15 7.72 1.84 -8.96
N PRO A 16 6.78 2.80 -8.77
CA PRO A 16 6.44 3.30 -7.43
C PRO A 16 5.85 2.23 -6.51
N ASP A 17 4.95 1.38 -7.03
CA ASP A 17 4.30 0.32 -6.26
C ASP A 17 5.31 -0.76 -5.85
N HIS A 18 6.18 -1.16 -6.79
CA HIS A 18 7.28 -2.08 -6.50
C HIS A 18 8.26 -1.51 -5.46
N ARG A 19 8.56 -0.21 -5.52
CA ARG A 19 9.43 0.45 -4.55
C ARG A 19 8.81 0.45 -3.14
N LEU A 20 7.50 0.65 -3.03
CA LEU A 20 6.79 0.56 -1.75
C LEU A 20 6.85 -0.86 -1.18
N ILE A 21 6.54 -1.87 -1.99
CA ILE A 21 6.60 -3.28 -1.57
C ILE A 21 8.01 -3.65 -1.11
N LYS A 22 9.04 -3.29 -1.89
CA LYS A 22 10.44 -3.53 -1.50
C LYS A 22 10.81 -2.81 -0.20
N ARG A 23 10.35 -1.58 0.00
CA ARG A 23 10.60 -0.83 1.24
C ARG A 23 9.97 -1.55 2.46
N VAL A 24 8.75 -2.06 2.35
CA VAL A 24 8.06 -2.76 3.45
C VAL A 24 8.65 -4.15 3.70
N MET A 25 8.98 -4.88 2.65
CA MET A 25 9.53 -6.25 2.72
C MET A 25 11.03 -6.31 3.02
N ASN A 26 11.73 -5.17 2.96
CA ASN A 26 13.15 -5.12 3.24
C ASN A 26 13.41 -5.57 4.69
N PRO A 27 14.35 -6.51 4.93
CA PRO A 27 14.62 -7.07 6.26
C PRO A 27 15.11 -6.01 7.27
N LYS A 28 15.63 -4.87 6.78
CA LYS A 28 16.04 -3.72 7.61
C LYS A 28 14.87 -2.83 8.06
N LEU A 29 13.68 -3.00 7.50
CA LEU A 29 12.51 -2.13 7.69
C LEU A 29 11.31 -2.82 8.38
N GLY A 30 11.41 -4.10 8.76
CA GLY A 30 10.75 -4.59 9.97
C GLY A 30 9.57 -5.57 9.86
N CYS A 31 9.24 -6.13 8.68
CA CYS A 31 8.19 -7.16 8.62
C CYS A 31 8.77 -8.57 8.82
N LYS A 32 8.54 -9.17 9.99
CA LYS A 32 9.00 -10.55 10.31
C LYS A 32 8.16 -11.64 9.63
N THR A 33 6.92 -11.33 9.25
CA THR A 33 5.98 -12.27 8.64
C THR A 33 5.21 -11.63 7.49
N PHE A 34 4.75 -12.45 6.55
CA PHE A 34 3.95 -12.00 5.40
C PHE A 34 2.64 -11.33 5.83
N ARG A 35 2.00 -11.83 6.90
CA ARG A 35 0.81 -11.22 7.49
C ARG A 35 1.08 -9.80 7.99
N SER A 36 2.21 -9.58 8.68
CA SER A 36 2.62 -8.26 9.15
C SER A 36 2.90 -7.29 7.98
N ALA A 37 3.48 -7.79 6.89
CA ALA A 37 3.68 -7.00 5.68
C ALA A 37 2.35 -6.61 5.00
N ILE A 38 1.40 -7.54 4.90
CA ILE A 38 0.06 -7.25 4.35
C ILE A 38 -0.65 -6.20 5.20
N ALA A 39 -0.68 -6.36 6.53
CA ALA A 39 -1.28 -5.40 7.44
C ALA A 39 -0.64 -4.00 7.30
N THR A 40 0.69 -3.95 7.14
CA THR A 40 1.43 -2.70 6.95
C THR A 40 1.08 -2.03 5.61
N ILE A 41 1.06 -2.79 4.50
CA ILE A 41 0.70 -2.26 3.18
C ILE A 41 -0.74 -1.74 3.19
N SER A 42 -1.67 -2.49 3.79
CA SER A 42 -3.08 -2.10 3.90
C SER A 42 -3.26 -0.86 4.78
N GLY A 43 -2.53 -0.76 5.88
CA GLY A 43 -2.50 0.44 6.73
C GLY A 43 -2.00 1.68 5.99
N ILE A 44 -0.92 1.56 5.20
CA ILE A 44 -0.39 2.65 4.37
C ILE A 44 -1.43 3.10 3.32
N LYS A 45 -2.15 2.15 2.70
CA LYS A 45 -3.24 2.45 1.76
C LYS A 45 -4.37 3.23 2.43
N ILE A 46 -4.80 2.82 3.62
CA ILE A 46 -5.82 3.54 4.39
C ILE A 46 -5.33 4.95 4.72
N MET A 47 -4.11 5.10 5.25
CA MET A 47 -3.54 6.42 5.54
C MET A 47 -3.52 7.29 4.29
N HIS A 48 -3.25 6.74 3.11
CA HIS A 48 -3.30 7.48 1.85
C HIS A 48 -4.72 7.94 1.48
N VAL A 49 -5.72 7.07 1.64
CA VAL A 49 -7.16 7.39 1.39
C VAL A 49 -7.66 8.42 2.39
N LEU A 50 -7.23 8.33 3.66
CA LEU A 50 -7.58 9.28 4.70
C LEU A 50 -6.88 10.64 4.51
N HIS A 51 -5.65 10.65 3.99
CA HIS A 51 -4.85 11.85 3.82
C HIS A 51 -5.15 12.58 2.50
N LYS A 52 -5.48 11.86 1.42
CA LYS A 52 -6.07 12.49 0.22
C LYS A 52 -7.49 12.93 0.55
N GLN A 53 -7.86 14.12 0.06
CA GLN A 53 -9.05 14.93 0.41
C GLN A 53 -10.44 14.25 0.31
N GLN A 54 -10.54 12.94 0.07
CA GLN A 54 -11.76 12.15 0.17
C GLN A 54 -12.25 12.02 1.63
N ALA A 55 -11.37 12.18 2.62
CA ALA A 55 -11.74 12.16 4.04
C ALA A 55 -12.53 13.39 4.52
N GLY A 56 -12.64 14.45 3.73
CA GLY A 56 -13.59 15.54 4.00
C GLY A 56 -15.05 15.12 3.76
N GLN A 57 -15.26 14.06 2.99
CA GLN A 57 -16.58 13.50 2.66
C GLN A 57 -16.94 12.28 3.50
N MET A 58 -15.95 11.54 4.01
CA MET A 58 -16.20 10.41 4.92
C MET A 58 -16.47 10.89 6.35
N SER A 59 -17.59 10.41 6.90
CA SER A 59 -17.92 10.54 8.31
C SER A 59 -16.88 9.82 9.19
N PRO A 60 -16.70 10.24 10.46
CA PRO A 60 -15.81 9.57 11.41
C PRO A 60 -16.09 8.07 11.58
N LEU A 61 -17.35 7.65 11.43
CA LEU A 61 -17.78 6.25 11.51
C LEU A 61 -17.27 5.42 10.33
N GLU A 62 -17.29 5.96 9.12
CA GLU A 62 -16.76 5.28 7.92
C GLU A 62 -15.24 5.10 8.00
N LYS A 63 -14.53 6.08 8.57
CA LYS A 63 -13.09 5.98 8.82
C LYS A 63 -12.78 4.86 9.83
N ALA A 64 -13.54 4.79 10.93
CA ALA A 64 -13.39 3.74 11.92
C ALA A 64 -13.74 2.35 11.37
N ALA A 65 -14.80 2.24 10.57
CA ALA A 65 -15.20 1.00 9.91
C ALA A 65 -14.13 0.49 8.94
N LEU A 66 -13.51 1.38 8.16
CA LEU A 66 -12.42 1.05 7.25
C LEU A 66 -11.18 0.52 8.00
N ILE A 67 -10.82 1.17 9.11
CA ILE A 67 -9.70 0.75 9.97
C ILE A 67 -9.99 -0.63 10.59
N ASN A 68 -11.20 -0.83 11.13
CA ASN A 68 -11.61 -2.10 11.74
C ASN A 68 -11.64 -3.24 10.72
N HIS A 69 -12.18 -3.01 9.52
CA HIS A 69 -12.23 -4.03 8.47
C HIS A 69 -10.84 -4.52 8.07
N VAL A 70 -9.85 -3.64 8.00
CA VAL A 70 -8.47 -4.01 7.63
C VAL A 70 -7.66 -4.57 8.81
N MET A 71 -7.83 -4.05 10.03
CA MET A 71 -7.15 -4.57 11.21
C MET A 71 -7.64 -5.97 11.62
N MET A 72 -8.91 -6.29 11.37
CA MET A 72 -9.52 -7.57 11.76
C MET A 72 -9.42 -8.65 10.66
N ALA A 73 -8.95 -8.31 9.46
CA ALA A 73 -8.83 -9.23 8.32
C ALA A 73 -7.42 -9.89 8.17
N GLY A 74 -6.53 -9.75 9.16
CA GLY A 74 -5.14 -10.22 9.14
C GLY A 74 -4.87 -11.46 9.99
#